data_AF-A0A7L8V6N9-F1
#
_entry.id   AF-A0A7L8V6N9-F1
#
_cell.length_a   1.000
_cell.length_b   1.000
_cell.length_c   1.000
_cell.angle_alpha   90.00
_cell.angle_beta   90.00
_cell.angle_gamma   90.00
#
_symmetry.space_group_name_H-M   'P 1'
#
loop_
_entity.id
_entity.type
_entity.pdbx_description
1 polymer ?
#
loop_
_entity_poly.entity_id
_entity_poly.type
_entity_poly.pdbx_seq_one_letter_code
_entity_poly.pdbx_strand_id
1 'polypeptide(L)'
;MRRNIINYQIIVFFTSFIAVVINLIASTHFIALTFAGVVFYASLICFQKKLYYSLFFVLVAFLVIETTQGLKPFSLILISFILYSIILPIVKRFFSVDEINKIIDVVLFYILVTIIYYISNGYLFIDIVYLLLNIVIDIAIVGLFL
;
A
#
# COMPACT_ATOMS: atom_id res chain seq x y z
N MET A 1 -29.75 3.30 3.41
CA MET A 1 -28.33 3.75 3.43
C MET A 1 -27.44 2.76 4.20
N ARG A 2 -27.41 1.48 3.78
CA ARG A 2 -26.66 0.37 4.42
C ARG A 2 -25.80 -0.40 3.40
N ARG A 3 -25.48 0.25 2.27
CA ARG A 3 -24.46 -0.18 1.30
C ARG A 3 -23.12 0.38 1.79
N ASN A 4 -22.08 -0.36 2.13
CA ASN A 4 -21.91 -1.78 2.42
C ASN A 4 -20.59 -1.86 3.22
N ILE A 5 -20.63 -1.71 4.55
CA ILE A 5 -19.43 -1.96 5.39
C ILE A 5 -18.88 -3.37 5.11
N ILE A 6 -19.79 -4.31 4.91
CA ILE A 6 -19.50 -5.69 4.51
C ILE A 6 -18.78 -5.75 3.15
N ASN A 7 -19.16 -4.94 2.14
CA ASN A 7 -18.42 -4.93 0.88
C ASN A 7 -17.01 -4.40 1.07
N TYR A 8 -16.81 -3.35 1.86
CA TYR A 8 -15.45 -2.84 2.10
C TYR A 8 -14.58 -3.90 2.78
N GLN A 9 -15.15 -4.64 3.75
CA GLN A 9 -14.44 -5.75 4.40
C GLN A 9 -14.08 -6.86 3.41
N ILE A 10 -15.02 -7.24 2.54
CA ILE A 10 -14.82 -8.27 1.51
C ILE A 10 -13.78 -7.81 0.48
N ILE A 11 -13.87 -6.56 -0.01
CA ILE A 11 -12.93 -6.00 -1.00
C ILE A 11 -11.53 -5.97 -0.42
N VAL A 12 -11.36 -5.46 0.81
CA VAL A 12 -10.06 -5.41 1.50
C VAL A 12 -9.50 -6.82 1.72
N PHE A 13 -10.34 -7.77 2.11
CA PHE A 13 -9.93 -9.16 2.27
C PHE A 13 -9.40 -9.75 0.95
N PHE A 14 -10.16 -9.64 -0.14
CA PHE A 14 -9.76 -10.17 -1.44
C PHE A 14 -8.52 -9.47 -2.00
N THR A 15 -8.40 -8.14 -1.88
CA THR A 15 -7.19 -7.43 -2.32
C THR A 15 -5.97 -7.85 -1.50
N SER A 16 -6.09 -7.97 -0.17
CA SER A 16 -4.99 -8.45 0.68
C SER A 16 -4.59 -9.88 0.33
N PHE A 17 -5.57 -10.76 0.10
CA PHE A 17 -5.32 -12.16 -0.26
C PHE A 17 -4.62 -12.28 -1.63
N ILE A 18 -5.11 -11.56 -2.64
CA ILE A 18 -4.51 -11.52 -3.97
C ILE A 18 -3.07 -10.98 -3.88
N ALA A 19 -2.85 -9.90 -3.13
CA ALA A 19 -1.52 -9.34 -2.93
C ALA A 19 -0.55 -10.35 -2.30
N VAL A 20 -1.00 -11.11 -1.30
CA VAL A 20 -0.21 -12.19 -0.69
C VAL A 20 0.17 -13.26 -1.72
N VAL A 21 -0.80 -13.77 -2.47
CA VAL A 21 -0.56 -14.84 -3.46
C VAL A 21 0.40 -14.36 -4.55
N ILE A 22 0.19 -13.15 -5.07
CA ILE A 22 1.06 -12.58 -6.10
C ILE A 22 2.48 -12.39 -5.58
N ASN A 23 2.67 -11.84 -4.38
CA ASN A 23 4.01 -11.63 -3.84
C ASN A 23 4.73 -12.95 -3.52
N LEU A 24 4.03 -13.99 -3.10
CA LEU A 24 4.63 -15.32 -2.91
C LEU A 24 5.12 -15.95 -4.23
N ILE A 25 4.36 -15.77 -5.33
CA ILE A 25 4.74 -16.29 -6.65
C ILE A 25 5.80 -15.42 -7.32
N ALA A 26 5.67 -14.09 -7.21
CA ALA A 26 6.52 -13.11 -7.87
C ALA A 26 7.89 -12.92 -7.19
N SER A 27 8.02 -13.33 -5.92
CA SER A 27 9.24 -13.25 -5.12
C SER A 27 10.48 -13.86 -5.80
N THR A 28 10.31 -14.76 -6.78
CA THR A 28 11.42 -15.39 -7.51
C THR A 28 11.88 -14.60 -8.74
N HIS A 29 11.10 -13.64 -9.26
CA HIS A 29 11.34 -13.04 -10.57
C HIS A 29 11.27 -11.51 -10.64
N PHE A 30 10.62 -10.85 -9.68
CA PHE A 30 10.48 -9.39 -9.68
C PHE A 30 10.80 -8.81 -8.30
N ILE A 31 11.87 -8.03 -8.25
CA ILE A 31 12.13 -7.10 -7.15
C ILE A 31 11.14 -5.94 -7.28
N ALA A 32 10.66 -5.47 -6.13
CA ALA A 32 9.73 -4.37 -5.90
C ALA A 32 8.27 -4.81 -5.72
N LEU A 33 7.90 -4.97 -4.45
CA LEU A 33 6.71 -4.35 -3.83
C LEU A 33 5.39 -4.43 -4.61
N THR A 34 5.18 -5.50 -5.38
CA THR A 34 3.97 -5.62 -6.20
C THR A 34 2.72 -5.51 -5.33
N PHE A 35 1.76 -4.67 -5.72
CA PHE A 35 0.53 -4.40 -4.97
C PHE A 35 0.73 -3.74 -3.59
N ALA A 36 1.93 -3.30 -3.21
CA ALA A 36 2.15 -2.67 -1.91
C ALA A 36 1.34 -1.37 -1.75
N GLY A 37 1.20 -0.58 -2.83
CA GLY A 37 0.36 0.61 -2.87
C GLY A 37 -1.13 0.30 -2.79
N VAL A 38 -1.58 -0.82 -3.38
CA VAL A 38 -2.98 -1.29 -3.24
C VAL A 38 -3.26 -1.71 -1.80
N VAL A 39 -2.34 -2.46 -1.16
CA VAL A 39 -2.46 -2.86 0.25
C VAL A 39 -2.39 -1.62 1.17
N PHE A 40 -1.57 -0.63 0.83
CA PHE A 40 -1.56 0.68 1.48
C PHE A 40 -2.93 1.36 1.40
N TYR A 41 -3.54 1.44 0.22
CA TYR A 41 -4.86 2.04 0.10
C TYR A 41 -5.92 1.27 0.90
N ALA A 42 -5.86 -0.06 0.88
CA ALA A 42 -6.71 -0.91 1.72
C ALA A 42 -6.52 -0.61 3.22
N SER A 43 -5.29 -0.33 3.66
CA SER A 43 -5.00 0.11 5.03
C SER A 43 -5.65 1.46 5.36
N LEU A 44 -5.64 2.42 4.43
CA LEU A 44 -6.29 3.73 4.61
C LEU A 44 -7.80 3.57 4.83
N ILE A 45 -8.46 2.72 4.03
CA ILE A 45 -9.88 2.40 4.21
C ILE A 45 -10.13 1.79 5.58
N CYS A 46 -9.27 0.87 6.02
CA CYS A 46 -9.39 0.26 7.35
C CYS A 46 -9.28 1.29 8.47
N PHE A 47 -8.33 2.22 8.38
CA PHE A 47 -8.17 3.30 9.36
C PHE A 47 -9.37 4.25 9.37
N GLN A 48 -9.85 4.69 8.21
CA GLN A 48 -10.97 5.62 8.09
C GLN A 48 -12.30 5.02 8.58
N LYS A 49 -12.55 3.75 8.26
CA LYS A 49 -13.81 3.05 8.56
C LYS A 49 -13.75 2.22 9.85
N LYS A 50 -12.62 2.25 10.58
CA LYS A 50 -12.38 1.48 11.81
C LYS A 50 -12.59 -0.03 11.63
N LEU A 51 -12.12 -0.59 10.53
CA LEU A 51 -12.29 -2.02 10.17
C LEU A 51 -11.16 -2.88 10.77
N TYR A 52 -11.16 -3.05 12.10
CA TYR A 52 -10.06 -3.74 12.80
C TYR A 52 -9.85 -5.21 12.36
N TYR A 53 -10.93 -5.94 12.06
CA TYR A 53 -10.83 -7.31 11.56
C TYR A 53 -10.18 -7.39 10.17
N SER A 54 -10.52 -6.45 9.27
CA SER A 54 -9.91 -6.39 7.93
C SER A 54 -8.47 -5.92 7.99
N LEU A 55 -8.14 -5.06 8.95
CA LEU A 55 -6.78 -4.57 9.18
C LEU A 55 -5.81 -5.69 9.53
N PHE A 56 -6.27 -6.76 10.19
CA PHE A 56 -5.45 -7.95 10.43
C PHE A 56 -4.97 -8.58 9.10
N PHE A 57 -5.83 -8.71 8.10
CA PHE A 57 -5.44 -9.25 6.78
C PHE A 57 -4.49 -8.32 6.04
N VAL A 58 -4.68 -7.01 6.14
CA VAL A 58 -3.75 -6.01 5.60
C VAL A 58 -2.38 -6.12 6.26
N LEU A 59 -2.33 -6.32 7.58
CA LEU A 59 -1.10 -6.51 8.34
C LEU A 59 -0.38 -7.79 7.89
N VAL A 60 -1.09 -8.90 7.72
CA VAL A 60 -0.53 -10.14 7.15
C VAL A 60 0.01 -9.91 5.74
N ALA A 61 -0.73 -9.21 4.88
CA ALA A 61 -0.28 -8.88 3.53
C ALA A 61 1.00 -8.04 3.53
N PHE A 62 1.08 -7.02 4.38
CA PHE A 62 2.31 -6.25 4.54
C PHE A 62 3.48 -7.08 5.04
N LEU A 63 3.28 -7.96 6.03
CA LEU A 63 4.36 -8.84 6.50
C LEU A 63 4.88 -9.77 5.39
N VAL A 64 4.02 -10.32 4.54
CA VAL A 64 4.44 -11.14 3.40
C VAL A 64 5.22 -10.30 2.38
N ILE A 65 4.76 -9.09 2.07
CA ILE A 65 5.48 -8.18 1.16
C ILE A 65 6.84 -7.79 1.77
N GLU A 66 6.90 -7.48 3.07
CA GLU A 66 8.13 -7.10 3.74
C GLU A 66 9.16 -8.23 3.75
N THR A 67 8.73 -9.44 4.11
CA THR A 67 9.61 -10.61 4.20
C THR A 67 10.14 -11.06 2.85
N THR A 68 9.34 -10.97 1.79
CA THR A 68 9.80 -11.30 0.42
C THR A 68 10.82 -10.29 -0.12
N GLN A 69 10.80 -9.05 0.38
CA GLN A 69 11.67 -7.96 -0.09
C GLN A 69 12.84 -7.64 0.87
N GLY A 70 13.01 -8.40 1.95
CA GLY A 70 14.06 -8.17 2.95
C GLY A 70 13.89 -6.87 3.76
N LEU A 71 12.67 -6.32 3.80
CA LEU A 71 12.34 -5.18 4.65
C LEU A 71 12.16 -5.64 6.11
N LYS A 72 12.39 -4.71 7.04
CA LYS A 72 12.09 -4.96 8.45
C LYS A 72 10.58 -5.18 8.64
N PRO A 73 10.17 -6.16 9.47
CA PRO A 73 8.76 -6.41 9.72
C PRO A 73 8.09 -5.19 10.36
N PHE A 74 6.84 -4.96 9.99
CA PHE A 74 5.99 -3.83 10.41
C PHE A 74 6.43 -2.46 9.90
N SER A 75 7.39 -2.37 8.98
CA SER A 75 7.81 -1.09 8.40
C SER A 75 6.72 -0.46 7.52
N LEU A 76 6.09 -1.22 6.64
CA LEU A 76 5.04 -0.77 5.72
C LEU A 76 3.77 -0.35 6.44
N ILE A 77 3.33 -1.08 7.47
CA ILE A 77 2.15 -0.69 8.25
C ILE A 77 2.42 0.61 9.03
N LEU A 78 3.65 0.80 9.52
CA LEU A 78 4.05 2.01 10.24
C LEU A 78 4.12 3.22 9.29
N ILE A 79 4.69 3.05 8.09
CA ILE A 79 4.62 4.05 7.02
C ILE A 79 3.17 4.43 6.72
N SER A 80 2.32 3.41 6.53
CA SER A 80 0.91 3.60 6.21
C SER A 80 0.19 4.42 7.28
N PHE A 81 0.48 4.13 8.55
CA PHE A 81 -0.09 4.84 9.69
C PHE A 81 0.43 6.29 9.80
N ILE A 82 1.73 6.52 9.57
CA ILE A 82 2.32 7.87 9.55
C ILE A 82 1.70 8.71 8.43
N LEU A 83 1.61 8.14 7.22
CA LEU A 83 0.97 8.80 6.09
C LEU A 83 -0.46 9.18 6.44
N TYR A 84 -1.26 8.21 6.87
CA TYR A 84 -2.67 8.44 7.23
C TYR A 84 -2.86 9.53 8.28
N SER A 85 -2.05 9.51 9.34
CA SER A 85 -2.29 10.35 10.52
C SER A 85 -1.72 11.77 10.37
N ILE A 86 -0.61 11.93 9.65
CA ILE A 86 0.15 13.19 9.62
C ILE A 86 0.17 13.79 8.22
N ILE A 87 0.65 13.03 7.24
CA ILE A 87 1.02 13.58 5.91
C ILE A 87 -0.23 13.81 5.05
N LEU A 88 -1.10 12.81 4.92
CA LEU A 88 -2.28 12.90 4.05
C LEU A 88 -3.25 14.02 4.47
N PRO A 89 -3.54 14.25 5.76
CA PRO A 89 -4.38 15.39 6.17
C PRO A 89 -3.80 16.75 5.80
N ILE A 90 -2.48 16.90 5.73
CA ILE A 90 -1.81 18.13 5.32
C ILE A 90 -1.93 18.29 3.80
N VAL A 91 -1.60 17.24 3.04
CA VAL A 91 -1.64 17.25 1.57
C VAL A 91 -3.04 17.51 1.03
N LYS A 92 -4.07 16.89 1.61
CA LYS A 92 -5.47 17.06 1.19
C LYS A 92 -5.99 18.49 1.33
N ARG A 93 -5.34 19.35 2.10
CA ARG A 93 -5.69 20.79 2.18
C ARG A 93 -5.25 21.57 0.94
N PHE A 94 -4.25 21.08 0.21
CA PHE A 94 -3.70 21.75 -0.97
C PHE A 94 -4.39 21.34 -2.28
N PHE A 95 -5.03 20.16 -2.31
CA PHE A 95 -5.64 19.61 -3.51
C PHE A 95 -7.14 19.34 -3.29
N SER A 96 -7.98 20.04 -4.04
CA SER A 96 -9.44 19.93 -3.96
C SER A 96 -10.03 18.74 -4.72
N VAL A 97 -9.25 18.12 -5.62
CA VAL A 97 -9.72 17.01 -6.47
C VAL A 97 -9.37 15.67 -5.82
N ASP A 98 -10.39 14.90 -5.46
CA ASP A 98 -10.23 13.63 -4.75
C ASP A 98 -9.43 12.57 -5.53
N GLU A 99 -9.55 12.55 -6.86
CA GLU A 99 -8.81 11.62 -7.73
C GLU A 99 -7.31 11.91 -7.72
N ILE A 100 -6.94 13.20 -7.73
CA ILE A 100 -5.55 13.64 -7.63
C ILE A 100 -4.99 13.27 -6.25
N ASN A 101 -5.80 13.42 -5.19
CA ASN A 101 -5.40 13.00 -3.85
C ASN A 101 -5.07 11.50 -3.80
N LYS A 102 -5.87 10.62 -4.42
CA LYS A 102 -5.56 9.18 -4.46
C LYS A 102 -4.22 8.87 -5.14
N ILE A 103 -3.92 9.55 -6.25
CA ILE A 103 -2.64 9.39 -6.96
C ILE A 103 -1.48 9.84 -6.06
N ILE A 104 -1.60 11.01 -5.45
CA ILE A 104 -0.58 11.56 -4.56
C ILE A 104 -0.36 10.65 -3.34
N ASP A 105 -1.42 10.11 -2.76
CA ASP A 105 -1.35 9.18 -1.62
C ASP A 105 -0.45 7.98 -1.96
N VAL A 106 -0.64 7.34 -3.13
CA VAL A 106 0.18 6.20 -3.58
C VAL A 106 1.63 6.61 -3.87
N VAL A 107 1.84 7.74 -4.54
CA VAL A 107 3.21 8.22 -4.85
C VAL A 107 3.99 8.51 -3.57
N LEU A 108 3.37 9.19 -2.60
CA LEU A 108 4.00 9.47 -1.30
C LEU A 108 4.35 8.20 -0.53
N PHE A 109 3.49 7.17 -0.61
CA PHE A 109 3.78 5.86 -0.06
C PHE A 109 5.06 5.26 -0.65
N TYR A 110 5.16 5.20 -1.98
CA TYR A 110 6.36 4.64 -2.64
C TYR A 110 7.64 5.42 -2.36
N ILE A 111 7.56 6.75 -2.20
CA ILE A 111 8.71 7.57 -1.80
C ILE A 111 9.21 7.15 -0.41
N LEU A 112 8.31 7.04 0.57
CA LEU A 112 8.70 6.64 1.93
C LEU A 112 9.21 5.20 2.00
N VAL A 113 8.61 4.28 1.25
CA VAL A 113 9.10 2.90 1.14
C VAL A 113 10.51 2.87 0.57
N THR A 114 10.80 3.66 -0.46
CA THR A 114 12.15 3.78 -1.06
C THR A 114 13.16 4.29 -0.04
N ILE A 115 12.80 5.32 0.74
CA ILE A 115 13.66 5.86 1.79
C ILE A 115 13.97 4.78 2.84
N ILE A 116 12.95 4.05 3.31
CA ILE A 116 13.14 3.01 4.33
C ILE A 116 13.93 1.82 3.79
N TYR A 117 13.71 1.44 2.54
CA TYR A 117 14.51 0.42 1.87
C TYR A 117 15.98 0.82 1.83
N TYR A 118 16.28 2.06 1.43
CA TYR A 118 17.65 2.59 1.43
C TYR A 118 18.28 2.58 2.82
N ILE A 119 17.55 3.03 3.85
CA ILE A 119 18.03 3.00 5.24
C ILE A 119 18.26 1.57 5.74
N SER A 120 17.41 0.62 5.35
CA SER A 120 17.48 -0.76 5.82
C SER A 120 18.62 -1.55 5.17
N ASN A 121 18.80 -1.39 3.86
CA ASN A 121 19.72 -2.22 3.08
C ASN A 121 21.06 -1.52 2.78
N GLY A 122 21.13 -0.19 2.90
CA GLY A 122 22.35 0.59 2.68
C GLY A 122 22.68 0.83 1.21
N TYR A 123 21.83 0.39 0.28
CA TYR A 123 22.00 0.60 -1.16
C TYR A 123 20.64 0.74 -1.86
N LEU A 124 20.62 1.51 -2.94
CA LEU A 124 19.44 1.81 -3.75
C LEU A 124 19.30 0.77 -4.88
N PHE A 125 19.13 -0.52 -4.54
CA PHE A 125 18.80 -1.58 -5.53
C PHE A 125 17.30 -1.64 -5.79
N ILE A 126 16.72 -0.50 -6.08
CA ILE A 126 15.40 -0.47 -6.67
C ILE A 126 15.66 -0.11 -8.11
N ASP A 127 15.50 -1.10 -8.99
CA ASP A 127 15.45 -0.83 -10.42
C ASP A 127 14.33 0.18 -10.65
N ILE A 128 14.69 1.41 -11.00
CA ILE A 128 13.76 2.55 -11.09
C ILE A 128 12.60 2.23 -12.03
N VAL A 129 12.87 1.44 -13.07
CA VAL A 129 11.88 0.96 -14.03
C VAL A 129 10.82 0.09 -13.34
N TYR A 130 11.21 -0.86 -12.47
CA TYR A 130 10.25 -1.71 -11.75
C TYR A 130 9.45 -0.90 -10.72
N LEU A 131 10.05 0.08 -10.04
CA LEU A 131 9.32 0.95 -9.12
C LEU A 131 8.26 1.79 -9.85
N LEU A 132 8.63 2.39 -11.00
CA LEU A 132 7.68 3.14 -11.81
C LEU A 132 6.53 2.25 -12.32
N LEU A 133 6.85 1.03 -12.77
CA LEU A 133 5.85 0.08 -13.23
C LEU A 133 4.87 -0.29 -12.11
N ASN A 134 5.36 -0.55 -10.89
CA ASN A 134 4.52 -0.82 -9.72
C ASN A 134 3.64 0.36 -9.34
N ILE A 135 4.17 1.59 -9.36
CA ILE A 135 3.38 2.81 -9.10
C ILE A 135 2.24 2.90 -10.12
N VAL A 136 2.51 2.68 -11.40
CA VAL A 136 1.47 2.75 -12.46
C VAL A 136 0.40 1.68 -12.27
N ILE A 137 0.81 0.44 -11.98
CA ILE A 137 -0.12 -0.67 -11.72
C ILE A 137 -1.01 -0.34 -10.52
N ASP A 138 -0.42 0.12 -9.42
CA ASP A 138 -1.17 0.40 -8.20
C ASP A 138 -2.11 1.58 -8.36
N ILE A 139 -1.69 2.64 -9.06
CA ILE A 139 -2.57 3.76 -9.39
C ILE A 139 -3.74 3.28 -10.26
N ALA A 140 -3.49 2.44 -11.27
CA ALA A 140 -4.55 1.91 -12.12
C ALA A 140 -5.57 1.09 -11.31
N ILE A 141 -5.10 0.23 -10.41
CA ILE A 141 -5.97 -0.60 -9.56
C ILE A 141 -6.73 0.25 -8.54
N VAL A 142 -6.04 1.16 -7.84
CA VAL A 142 -6.66 2.06 -6.86
C VAL A 142 -7.69 2.96 -7.55
N GLY A 143 -7.42 3.44 -8.77
CA GLY A 143 -8.35 4.26 -9.54
C GLY A 143 -9.55 3.49 -10.09
N LEU A 144 -9.40 2.20 -10.44
CA LEU A 144 -10.46 1.37 -11.02
C LEU A 144 -11.38 0.72 -9.98
N PHE A 145 -10.85 0.33 -8.82
CA PHE A 145 -11.56 -0.55 -7.87
C PHE A 145 -11.91 0.08 -6.52
N LEU A 146 -11.31 1.21 -6.15
CA LEU A 146 -11.38 1.81 -4.80
C LEU A 146 -11.67 3.32 -4.84
#